data_AF-A0A376S7F6-F1
#
_entry.id   AF-A0A376S7F6-F1
#
_cell.length_a   1.000
_cell.length_b   1.000
_cell.length_c   1.000
_cell.angle_alpha   90.00
_cell.angle_beta   90.00
_cell.angle_gamma   90.00
#
_symmetry.space_group_name_H-M   'P 1'
#
loop_
_entity.id
_entity.type
_entity.pdbx_description
1 polymer ?
#
loop_
_entity_poly.entity_id
_entity_poly.type
_entity_poly.pdbx_seq_one_letter_code
_entity_poly.pdbx_strand_id
1 'polypeptide(L)'
;MRDDFAFEDGLFSGYDAEKRQYDKSSWNYQFDENGYAKRDETLTHPRCVWNLLKEHVSRYTPDVVENICGTPKADFLKVCEVLASTSAPDRTTTFLYALGWTQHTVGAQNIRTMAMIQLLLGNMGMAGGGVNALRGHSNIQGLTDLGLLSTSLPGYLTLPSEKQVDLQSYLEANTPKATLADQVNYWSNYPKFFVSLMKSFYGDAAQKENNWGYDWLPKWDQTYDVIKYFNMMDEGKVTGYFCQGFNPVASFPDKNKVVSCLSKLKYMVVIDPLVTETSTSGRTTASRTMSIRRLFRLRYSVCLRPALLKKMVLSLTPVAGCSGTGKVRMRRAKRVTTAKFWRVSTIICASCTRPKVVKA
;
A
#
# COMPACT_ATOMS: atom_id res chain seq x y z
N MET A 1 -22.56 -17.85 1.20
CA MET A 1 -22.47 -16.74 2.17
C MET A 1 -23.37 -17.03 3.35
N ARG A 2 -23.05 -16.56 4.56
CA ARG A 2 -23.95 -16.68 5.73
C ARG A 2 -25.30 -16.04 5.44
N ASP A 3 -26.36 -16.50 6.12
CA ASP A 3 -27.73 -16.04 5.87
C ASP A 3 -27.97 -14.60 6.37
N ASP A 4 -27.23 -14.19 7.40
CA ASP A 4 -27.25 -12.84 7.98
C ASP A 4 -26.48 -11.78 7.18
N PHE A 5 -25.89 -12.14 6.03
CA PHE A 5 -25.38 -11.17 5.06
C PHE A 5 -26.53 -10.52 4.29
N ALA A 6 -26.66 -9.20 4.38
CA ALA A 6 -27.68 -8.44 3.68
C ALA A 6 -27.14 -7.11 3.15
N PHE A 7 -27.86 -6.53 2.20
CA PHE A 7 -27.63 -5.19 1.68
C PHE A 7 -28.97 -4.54 1.41
N GLU A 8 -29.20 -3.37 2.00
CA GLU A 8 -30.44 -2.62 1.87
C GLU A 8 -30.12 -1.12 1.96
N ASP A 9 -30.74 -0.32 1.10
CA ASP A 9 -30.63 1.15 1.06
C ASP A 9 -29.19 1.71 1.19
N GLY A 10 -28.25 1.10 0.47
CA GLY A 10 -26.85 1.57 0.45
C GLY A 10 -25.99 1.09 1.62
N LEU A 11 -26.55 0.36 2.57
CA LEU A 11 -25.84 -0.18 3.73
C LEU A 11 -25.81 -1.71 3.69
N PHE A 12 -24.68 -2.28 4.07
CA PHE A 12 -24.58 -3.71 4.33
C PHE A 12 -25.05 -4.05 5.75
N SER A 13 -25.32 -5.33 6.02
CA SER A 13 -25.59 -5.80 7.38
C SER A 13 -24.41 -5.49 8.32
N GLY A 14 -24.73 -5.15 9.57
CA GLY A 14 -23.76 -4.88 10.63
C GLY A 14 -23.26 -3.43 10.72
N TYR A 15 -23.94 -2.45 10.10
CA TYR A 15 -23.57 -1.04 10.22
C TYR A 15 -23.85 -0.48 11.62
N ASP A 16 -22.81 0.00 12.30
CA ASP A 16 -22.89 0.79 13.53
C ASP A 16 -22.85 2.28 13.15
N ALA A 17 -24.00 2.96 13.28
CA ALA A 17 -24.16 4.36 12.87
C ALA A 17 -23.33 5.34 13.71
N GLU A 18 -23.14 5.06 15.00
CA GLU A 18 -22.37 5.90 15.92
C GLU A 18 -20.87 5.84 15.60
N LYS A 19 -20.36 4.62 15.38
CA LYS A 19 -18.94 4.43 15.02
C LYS A 19 -18.66 4.64 13.54
N ARG A 20 -19.70 4.65 12.72
CA ARG A 20 -19.63 4.65 11.24
C ARG A 20 -18.75 3.53 10.72
N GLN A 21 -18.88 2.34 11.31
CA GLN A 21 -18.10 1.14 11.01
C GLN A 21 -19.03 -0.05 10.84
N TYR A 22 -18.52 -1.09 10.19
CA TYR A 22 -19.25 -2.35 10.04
C TYR A 22 -18.68 -3.43 10.95
N ASP A 23 -19.56 -4.10 11.69
CA ASP A 23 -19.34 -5.48 12.12
C ASP A 23 -19.44 -6.40 10.88
N LYS A 24 -18.32 -7.04 10.55
CA LYS A 24 -18.18 -7.84 9.34
C LYS A 24 -18.41 -9.33 9.60
N SER A 25 -18.94 -9.70 10.77
CA SER A 25 -19.16 -11.10 11.16
C SER A 25 -20.04 -11.84 10.15
N SER A 26 -21.09 -11.19 9.64
CA SER A 26 -21.98 -11.77 8.61
C SER A 26 -21.33 -11.87 7.22
N TRP A 27 -20.25 -11.12 6.95
CA TRP A 27 -19.60 -11.06 5.63
C TRP A 27 -18.62 -12.22 5.42
N ASN A 28 -19.06 -13.42 5.76
CA ASN A 28 -18.28 -14.64 5.71
C ASN A 28 -19.02 -15.75 4.98
N TYR A 29 -18.29 -16.81 4.66
CA TYR A 29 -18.88 -18.04 4.15
C TYR A 29 -19.62 -18.79 5.25
N GLN A 30 -20.56 -19.64 4.85
CA GLN A 30 -21.01 -20.72 5.73
C GLN A 30 -19.91 -21.78 5.72
N PHE A 31 -19.58 -22.32 6.88
CA PHE A 31 -18.57 -23.37 7.02
C PHE A 31 -19.24 -24.73 7.21
N ASP A 32 -18.62 -25.78 6.69
CA ASP A 32 -19.00 -27.16 6.90
C ASP A 32 -18.44 -27.71 8.23
N GLU A 33 -18.65 -28.99 8.46
CA GLU A 33 -18.24 -29.72 9.67
C GLU A 33 -16.72 -29.76 9.85
N ASN A 34 -15.96 -29.58 8.76
CA ASN A 34 -14.50 -29.57 8.74
C ASN A 34 -13.93 -28.14 8.86
N GLY A 35 -14.79 -27.12 8.95
CA GLY A 35 -14.38 -25.72 9.01
C GLY A 35 -14.00 -25.13 7.64
N TYR A 36 -14.37 -25.78 6.53
CA TYR A 36 -14.17 -25.26 5.17
C TYR A 36 -15.43 -24.58 4.64
N ALA A 37 -15.26 -23.64 3.71
CA ALA A 37 -16.38 -22.92 3.13
C ALA A 37 -17.26 -23.88 2.30
N LYS A 38 -18.56 -23.92 2.61
CA LYS A 38 -19.54 -24.68 1.83
C LYS A 38 -19.57 -24.19 0.38
N ARG A 39 -19.73 -25.13 -0.56
CA ARG A 39 -19.81 -24.87 -2.00
C ARG A 39 -21.07 -25.47 -2.58
N ASP A 40 -21.54 -24.84 -3.64
CA ASP A 40 -22.55 -25.38 -4.54
C ASP A 40 -22.03 -25.19 -5.96
N GLU A 41 -21.51 -26.25 -6.55
CA GLU A 41 -20.94 -26.27 -7.90
C GLU A 41 -21.99 -26.01 -8.98
N THR A 42 -23.28 -26.20 -8.70
CA THR A 42 -24.37 -25.93 -9.65
C THR A 42 -24.69 -24.44 -9.76
N LEU A 43 -24.22 -23.63 -8.82
CA LEU A 43 -24.50 -22.19 -8.70
C LEU A 43 -25.99 -21.84 -8.57
N THR A 44 -26.81 -22.78 -8.11
CA THR A 44 -28.27 -22.59 -7.98
C THR A 44 -28.67 -22.09 -6.60
N HIS A 45 -27.87 -22.37 -5.57
CA HIS A 45 -28.19 -22.00 -4.20
C HIS A 45 -28.30 -20.46 -4.06
N PRO A 46 -29.37 -19.93 -3.43
CA PRO A 46 -29.62 -18.49 -3.36
C PRO A 46 -28.51 -17.71 -2.65
N ARG A 47 -27.78 -18.37 -1.74
CA ARG A 47 -26.67 -17.78 -0.97
C ARG A 47 -25.29 -18.00 -1.59
N CYS A 48 -25.19 -18.61 -2.77
CA CYS A 48 -23.91 -18.69 -3.46
C CYS A 48 -23.47 -17.28 -3.89
N VAL A 49 -22.16 -17.03 -3.97
CA VAL A 49 -21.61 -15.69 -4.28
C VAL A 49 -22.14 -15.19 -5.63
N TRP A 50 -22.33 -16.09 -6.59
CA TRP A 50 -22.84 -15.78 -7.93
C TRP A 50 -24.24 -15.13 -7.91
N ASN A 51 -25.19 -15.74 -7.21
CA ASN A 51 -26.56 -15.25 -7.16
C ASN A 51 -26.67 -13.94 -6.37
N LEU A 52 -25.93 -13.82 -5.26
CA LEU A 52 -25.88 -12.56 -4.50
C LEU A 52 -25.19 -11.42 -5.27
N LEU A 53 -24.18 -11.73 -6.07
CA LEU A 53 -23.56 -10.76 -6.96
C LEU A 53 -24.56 -10.24 -8.00
N LYS A 54 -25.29 -11.16 -8.66
CA LYS A 54 -26.31 -10.84 -9.66
C LYS A 54 -27.39 -9.90 -9.08
N GLU A 55 -27.87 -10.22 -7.88
CA GLU A 55 -28.83 -9.36 -7.17
C GLU A 55 -28.23 -7.99 -6.84
N HIS A 56 -27.01 -7.96 -6.28
CA HIS A 56 -26.39 -6.70 -5.86
C HIS A 56 -26.23 -5.70 -7.02
N VAL A 57 -25.89 -6.20 -8.21
CA VAL A 57 -25.63 -5.37 -9.39
C VAL A 57 -26.86 -5.11 -10.27
N SER A 58 -28.00 -5.74 -9.99
CA SER A 58 -29.24 -5.61 -10.78
C SER A 58 -29.71 -4.16 -10.94
N ARG A 59 -29.41 -3.32 -9.94
CA ARG A 59 -29.77 -1.89 -9.87
C ARG A 59 -28.98 -1.01 -10.84
N TYR A 60 -27.85 -1.46 -11.39
CA TYR A 60 -27.01 -0.64 -12.27
C TYR A 60 -27.39 -0.79 -13.74
N THR A 61 -28.59 -0.33 -14.09
CA THR A 61 -29.07 -0.30 -15.48
C THR A 61 -28.34 0.77 -16.30
N PRO A 62 -28.34 0.69 -17.65
CA PRO A 62 -27.78 1.75 -18.50
C PRO A 62 -28.32 3.15 -18.19
N ASP A 63 -29.59 3.24 -17.79
CA ASP A 63 -30.26 4.48 -17.40
C ASP A 63 -29.69 5.06 -16.10
N VAL A 64 -29.47 4.21 -15.10
CA VAL A 64 -28.81 4.61 -13.84
C VAL A 64 -27.37 5.05 -14.11
N VAL A 65 -26.66 4.34 -14.99
CA VAL A 65 -25.29 4.68 -15.39
C VAL A 65 -25.24 6.04 -16.09
N GLU A 66 -26.10 6.31 -17.08
CA GLU A 66 -26.14 7.59 -17.77
C GLU A 66 -26.48 8.73 -16.81
N ASN A 67 -27.47 8.53 -15.94
CA ASN A 67 -27.90 9.54 -14.97
C ASN A 67 -26.80 9.92 -13.97
N ILE A 68 -26.01 8.95 -13.49
CA ILE A 68 -24.97 9.21 -12.48
C ILE A 68 -23.64 9.62 -13.11
N CYS A 69 -23.21 8.93 -14.16
CA CYS A 69 -21.89 9.12 -14.77
C CYS A 69 -21.86 10.21 -15.84
N GLY A 70 -23.02 10.55 -16.41
CA GLY A 70 -23.14 11.45 -17.56
C GLY A 70 -22.68 10.85 -18.90
N THR A 71 -22.26 9.58 -18.91
CA THR A 71 -21.87 8.87 -20.14
C THR A 71 -23.12 8.49 -20.93
N PRO A 72 -23.26 8.91 -22.21
CA PRO A 72 -24.41 8.54 -23.02
C PRO A 72 -24.60 7.02 -23.09
N LYS A 73 -25.85 6.54 -23.05
CA LYS A 73 -26.18 5.09 -23.10
C LYS A 73 -25.52 4.38 -24.29
N ALA A 74 -25.51 5.02 -25.46
CA ALA A 74 -24.90 4.44 -26.66
C ALA A 74 -23.39 4.20 -26.50
N ASP A 75 -22.67 5.13 -25.86
CA ASP A 75 -21.25 4.99 -25.59
C ASP A 75 -21.00 3.88 -24.54
N PHE A 76 -21.83 3.84 -23.50
CA PHE A 76 -21.76 2.78 -22.49
C PHE A 76 -21.98 1.39 -23.08
N LEU A 77 -23.03 1.21 -23.89
CA LEU A 77 -23.34 -0.07 -24.54
C LEU A 77 -22.21 -0.53 -25.45
N LYS A 78 -21.60 0.37 -26.22
CA LYS A 78 -20.44 0.05 -27.05
C LYS A 78 -19.26 -0.47 -26.22
N VAL A 79 -18.98 0.13 -25.07
CA VAL A 79 -17.93 -0.36 -24.16
C VAL A 79 -18.30 -1.74 -23.59
N CYS A 80 -19.54 -1.94 -23.18
CA CYS A 80 -20.02 -3.24 -22.70
C CYS A 80 -19.87 -4.34 -23.75
N GLU A 81 -20.28 -4.09 -25.00
CA GLU A 81 -20.14 -5.05 -26.11
C GLU A 81 -18.68 -5.43 -26.37
N VAL A 82 -17.78 -4.43 -26.41
CA VAL A 82 -16.35 -4.68 -26.61
C VAL A 82 -15.76 -5.51 -25.48
N LEU A 83 -16.04 -5.17 -24.22
CA LEU A 83 -15.57 -5.93 -23.06
C LEU A 83 -16.14 -7.36 -23.06
N ALA A 84 -17.44 -7.50 -23.32
CA ALA A 84 -18.11 -8.80 -23.39
C ALA A 84 -17.53 -9.69 -24.49
N SER A 85 -17.05 -9.13 -25.62
CA SER A 85 -16.37 -9.90 -26.66
C SER A 85 -15.09 -10.62 -26.17
N THR A 86 -14.57 -10.25 -24.99
CA THR A 86 -13.41 -10.87 -24.35
C THR A 86 -13.76 -11.84 -23.23
N SER A 87 -15.01 -12.31 -23.17
CA SER A 87 -15.38 -13.50 -22.39
C SER A 87 -15.07 -14.80 -23.15
N ALA A 88 -14.81 -14.71 -24.45
CA ALA A 88 -14.34 -15.85 -25.24
C ALA A 88 -12.91 -16.23 -24.79
N PRO A 89 -12.59 -17.52 -24.65
CA PRO A 89 -11.33 -17.98 -24.04
C PRO A 89 -10.07 -17.60 -24.84
N ASP A 90 -10.22 -17.23 -26.11
CA ASP A 90 -9.16 -16.85 -27.04
C ASP A 90 -8.98 -15.32 -27.20
N ARG A 91 -9.76 -14.52 -26.47
CA ARG A 91 -9.69 -13.05 -26.50
C ARG A 91 -9.53 -12.50 -25.09
N THR A 92 -8.68 -11.49 -24.94
CA THR A 92 -8.41 -10.89 -23.62
C THR A 92 -8.60 -9.38 -23.60
N THR A 93 -9.11 -8.88 -22.49
CA THR A 93 -9.02 -7.46 -22.12
C THR A 93 -7.95 -7.28 -21.06
N THR A 94 -7.21 -6.18 -21.13
CA THR A 94 -6.34 -5.72 -20.04
C THR A 94 -6.72 -4.31 -19.58
N PHE A 95 -6.85 -4.14 -18.27
CA PHE A 95 -7.12 -2.83 -17.68
C PHE A 95 -5.82 -2.15 -17.26
N LEU A 96 -5.57 -0.97 -17.82
CA LEU A 96 -4.48 -0.07 -17.42
C LEU A 96 -5.07 1.07 -16.59
N TYR A 97 -4.75 1.13 -15.31
CA TYR A 97 -5.26 2.18 -14.42
C TYR A 97 -4.18 2.68 -13.45
N ALA A 98 -4.39 3.88 -12.91
CA ALA A 98 -3.54 4.49 -11.89
C ALA A 98 -4.39 5.36 -10.94
N LEU A 99 -4.07 6.65 -10.86
CA LEU A 99 -4.62 7.59 -9.87
C LEU A 99 -6.10 7.91 -10.06
N GLY A 100 -6.57 7.89 -11.31
CA GLY A 100 -7.96 8.20 -11.66
C GLY A 100 -9.00 7.31 -10.97
N TRP A 101 -8.60 6.13 -10.47
CA TRP A 101 -9.49 5.28 -9.67
C TRP A 101 -9.14 5.28 -8.18
N THR A 102 -7.86 5.44 -7.82
CA THR A 102 -7.41 5.23 -6.43
C THR A 102 -7.68 6.41 -5.50
N GLN A 103 -7.71 7.65 -6.00
CA GLN A 103 -7.77 8.86 -5.17
C GLN A 103 -9.21 9.32 -4.86
N HIS A 104 -10.02 8.39 -4.38
CA HIS A 104 -11.41 8.62 -3.97
C HIS A 104 -11.66 7.96 -2.61
N THR A 105 -12.68 8.41 -1.87
CA THR A 105 -13.13 7.75 -0.63
C THR A 105 -13.52 6.28 -0.85
N VAL A 106 -13.93 5.94 -2.07
CA VAL A 106 -14.29 4.57 -2.52
C VAL A 106 -13.25 3.96 -3.47
N GLY A 107 -12.02 4.49 -3.51
CA GLY A 107 -11.03 4.10 -4.51
C GLY A 107 -10.66 2.61 -4.51
N ALA A 108 -10.66 1.96 -3.35
CA ALA A 108 -10.48 0.51 -3.26
C ALA A 108 -11.62 -0.27 -3.91
N GLN A 109 -12.86 0.23 -3.80
CA GLN A 109 -14.04 -0.41 -4.39
C GLN A 109 -14.05 -0.25 -5.91
N ASN A 110 -13.62 0.90 -6.45
CA ASN A 110 -13.44 1.07 -7.90
C ASN A 110 -12.55 -0.05 -8.49
N ILE A 111 -11.45 -0.36 -7.81
CA ILE A 111 -10.51 -1.40 -8.24
C ILE A 111 -11.11 -2.80 -8.08
N ARG A 112 -11.85 -3.05 -6.98
CA ARG A 112 -12.55 -4.32 -6.76
C ARG A 112 -13.55 -4.61 -7.86
N THR A 113 -14.35 -3.62 -8.29
CA THR A 113 -15.32 -3.77 -9.38
C THR A 113 -14.62 -4.20 -10.68
N MET A 114 -13.54 -3.52 -11.07
CA MET A 114 -12.79 -3.91 -12.27
C MET A 114 -12.12 -5.29 -12.13
N ALA A 115 -11.59 -5.64 -10.96
CA ALA A 115 -11.03 -6.97 -10.72
C ALA A 115 -12.11 -8.06 -10.86
N MET A 116 -13.33 -7.81 -10.39
CA MET A 116 -14.47 -8.72 -10.56
C MET A 116 -14.85 -8.87 -12.03
N ILE A 117 -14.83 -7.79 -12.83
CA ILE A 117 -15.02 -7.86 -14.29
C ILE A 117 -13.98 -8.79 -14.93
N GLN A 118 -12.69 -8.63 -14.59
CA GLN A 118 -11.63 -9.47 -15.14
C GLN A 118 -11.75 -10.95 -14.75
N LEU A 119 -12.29 -11.25 -13.56
CA LEU A 119 -12.59 -12.62 -13.15
C LEU A 119 -13.78 -13.20 -13.95
N LEU A 120 -14.85 -12.42 -14.13
CA LEU A 120 -16.03 -12.84 -14.92
C LEU A 120 -15.67 -13.12 -16.38
N LEU A 121 -14.76 -12.33 -16.95
CA LEU A 121 -14.29 -12.50 -18.32
C LEU A 121 -13.20 -13.58 -18.48
N GLY A 122 -12.71 -14.17 -17.39
CA GLY A 122 -11.63 -15.18 -17.46
C GLY A 122 -10.26 -14.61 -17.86
N ASN A 123 -10.04 -13.31 -17.72
CA ASN A 123 -8.85 -12.61 -18.22
C ASN A 123 -7.64 -12.63 -17.26
N MET A 124 -7.80 -13.15 -16.04
CA MET A 124 -6.73 -13.20 -15.04
C MET A 124 -5.75 -14.34 -15.32
N GLY A 125 -4.45 -14.03 -15.33
CA GLY A 125 -3.39 -15.01 -15.61
C GLY A 125 -3.08 -15.21 -17.09
N MET A 126 -3.85 -14.59 -18.00
CA MET A 126 -3.68 -14.71 -19.44
C MET A 126 -2.70 -13.68 -20.01
N ALA A 127 -1.96 -14.06 -21.05
CA ALA A 127 -1.17 -13.12 -21.84
C ALA A 127 -2.10 -12.10 -22.52
N GLY A 128 -1.74 -10.81 -22.48
CA GLY A 128 -2.59 -9.72 -22.98
C GLY A 128 -3.78 -9.37 -22.07
N GLY A 129 -3.99 -10.11 -20.97
CA GLY A 129 -5.07 -9.89 -20.01
C GLY A 129 -4.66 -9.18 -18.71
N GLY A 130 -5.32 -9.56 -17.62
CA GLY A 130 -4.96 -9.18 -16.26
C GLY A 130 -5.28 -7.73 -15.86
N VAL A 131 -4.76 -7.36 -14.69
CA VAL A 131 -4.97 -6.05 -14.06
C VAL A 131 -3.65 -5.32 -13.97
N ASN A 132 -3.41 -4.42 -14.93
CA ASN A 132 -2.17 -3.65 -15.01
C ASN A 132 -2.29 -2.37 -14.18
N ALA A 133 -2.12 -2.54 -12.87
CA ALA A 133 -2.14 -1.45 -11.90
C ALA A 133 -0.85 -0.62 -11.97
N LEU A 134 -0.89 0.46 -12.75
CA LEU A 134 0.26 1.25 -13.14
C LEU A 134 0.82 2.08 -11.97
N ARG A 135 1.99 1.67 -11.47
CA ARG A 135 2.73 2.37 -10.42
C ARG A 135 3.29 3.74 -10.85
N GLY A 136 3.28 4.71 -9.92
CA GLY A 136 3.74 6.09 -10.16
C GLY A 136 5.26 6.23 -10.10
N HIS A 137 5.81 6.60 -8.94
CA HIS A 137 7.25 6.77 -8.76
C HIS A 137 8.04 5.53 -9.15
N SER A 138 9.26 5.74 -9.66
CA SER A 138 10.13 4.69 -10.19
C SER A 138 10.36 3.51 -9.25
N ASN A 139 10.39 3.75 -7.94
CA ASN A 139 10.59 2.71 -6.92
C ASN A 139 9.47 2.61 -5.89
N ILE A 140 8.25 3.10 -6.19
CA ILE A 140 7.15 3.00 -5.22
C ILE A 140 6.84 1.53 -4.88
N GLN A 141 6.96 0.63 -5.86
CA GLN A 141 6.83 -0.80 -5.64
C GLN A 141 7.84 -1.31 -4.62
N GLY A 142 9.13 -0.98 -4.80
CA GLY A 142 10.18 -1.42 -3.87
C GLY A 142 10.06 -0.82 -2.47
N LEU A 143 9.55 0.41 -2.32
CA LEU A 143 9.28 0.99 -1.00
C LEU A 143 8.11 0.29 -0.30
N THR A 144 7.07 -0.08 -1.04
CA THR A 144 5.97 -0.91 -0.53
C THR A 144 6.45 -2.31 -0.15
N ASP A 145 7.25 -2.96 -1.01
CA ASP A 145 7.84 -4.28 -0.74
C ASP A 145 8.71 -4.29 0.53
N LEU A 146 9.35 -3.16 0.84
CA LEU A 146 10.18 -2.97 2.03
C LEU A 146 9.40 -2.45 3.25
N GLY A 147 8.08 -2.29 3.14
CA GLY A 147 7.22 -1.94 4.27
C GLY A 147 7.38 -0.49 4.76
N LEU A 148 7.67 0.47 3.88
CA LEU A 148 7.74 1.90 4.25
C LEU A 148 6.32 2.52 4.36
N LEU A 149 5.47 1.87 5.16
CA LEU A 149 4.10 2.24 5.50
C LEU A 149 3.91 2.05 7.02
N SER A 150 2.96 2.78 7.62
CA SER A 150 2.85 2.95 9.08
C SER A 150 2.93 1.66 9.90
N THR A 151 2.26 0.59 9.47
CA THR A 151 2.13 -0.67 10.22
C THR A 151 2.78 -1.84 9.50
N SER A 152 3.63 -1.58 8.50
CA SER A 152 4.20 -2.62 7.65
C SER A 152 5.64 -2.97 8.04
N LEU A 153 6.02 -4.20 7.71
CA LEU A 153 7.38 -4.72 7.71
C LEU A 153 7.74 -5.18 6.28
N PRO A 154 9.05 -5.34 5.98
CA PRO A 154 9.49 -5.87 4.69
C PRO A 154 8.83 -7.21 4.33
N GLY A 155 8.55 -7.41 3.05
CA GLY A 155 7.96 -8.65 2.53
C GLY A 155 6.45 -8.77 2.80
N TYR A 156 5.74 -7.64 2.91
CA TYR A 156 4.30 -7.59 3.23
C TYR A 156 3.96 -8.21 4.59
N LEU A 157 4.93 -8.29 5.49
CA LEU A 157 4.69 -8.60 6.89
C LEU A 157 4.09 -7.37 7.61
N THR A 158 3.49 -7.58 8.77
CA THR A 158 2.83 -6.53 9.55
C THR A 158 3.61 -6.30 10.84
N LEU A 159 3.74 -5.05 11.28
CA LEU A 159 4.15 -4.76 12.65
C LEU A 159 3.12 -5.35 13.63
N PRO A 160 3.54 -5.82 14.81
CA PRO A 160 2.61 -6.26 15.83
C PRO A 160 1.69 -5.13 16.30
N SER A 161 0.43 -5.44 16.57
CA SER A 161 -0.45 -4.54 17.32
C SER A 161 -0.17 -4.64 18.82
N GLU A 162 -0.53 -3.64 19.60
CA GLU A 162 -0.37 -3.67 21.07
C GLU A 162 -1.18 -4.80 21.74
N LYS A 163 -2.22 -5.29 21.08
CA LYS A 163 -3.07 -6.39 21.57
C LYS A 163 -2.41 -7.76 21.47
N GLN A 164 -1.37 -7.88 20.65
CA GLN A 164 -0.61 -9.12 20.46
C GLN A 164 0.57 -9.11 21.44
N VAL A 165 0.27 -9.51 22.68
CA VAL A 165 1.20 -9.39 23.81
C VAL A 165 2.43 -10.28 23.70
N ASP A 166 2.35 -11.35 22.91
CA ASP A 166 3.44 -12.30 22.68
C ASP A 166 3.58 -12.69 21.20
N LEU A 167 4.67 -13.39 20.89
CA LEU A 167 4.99 -13.85 19.55
C LEU A 167 3.95 -14.84 19.01
N GLN A 168 3.38 -15.68 19.88
CA GLN A 168 2.41 -16.70 19.47
C GLN A 168 1.14 -16.04 18.95
N SER A 169 0.54 -15.13 19.73
CA SER A 169 -0.64 -14.36 19.36
C SER A 169 -0.43 -13.58 18.05
N TYR A 170 0.76 -12.99 17.87
CA TYR A 170 1.12 -12.32 16.64
C TYR A 170 1.18 -13.26 15.43
N LEU A 171 1.84 -14.42 15.57
CA LEU A 171 1.96 -15.39 14.49
C LEU A 171 0.60 -16.01 14.13
N GLU A 172 -0.22 -16.35 15.13
CA GLU A 172 -1.56 -16.90 14.91
C GLU A 172 -2.47 -15.92 14.15
N ALA A 173 -2.45 -14.65 14.53
CA ALA A 173 -3.24 -13.61 13.88
C ALA A 173 -2.82 -13.33 12.43
N ASN A 174 -1.55 -13.55 12.08
CA ASN A 174 -1.02 -13.28 10.74
C ASN A 174 -0.81 -14.54 9.88
N THR A 175 -1.05 -15.74 10.42
CA THR A 175 -0.92 -17.00 9.70
C THR A 175 -2.31 -17.53 9.35
N PRO A 176 -2.84 -17.24 8.16
CA PRO A 176 -4.20 -17.65 7.80
C PRO A 176 -4.32 -19.17 7.74
N LYS A 177 -5.44 -19.69 8.26
CA LYS A 177 -5.86 -21.08 8.04
C LYS A 177 -6.49 -21.20 6.67
N ALA A 178 -6.32 -22.36 6.03
CA ALA A 178 -6.96 -22.62 4.75
C ALA A 178 -8.48 -22.71 4.93
N THR A 179 -9.25 -22.07 4.04
CA THR A 179 -10.72 -22.07 4.08
C THR A 179 -11.34 -23.07 3.10
N LEU A 180 -10.51 -23.83 2.38
CA LEU A 180 -10.86 -24.98 1.56
C LEU A 180 -9.73 -26.00 1.67
N ALA A 181 -10.05 -27.27 1.47
CA ALA A 181 -9.05 -28.33 1.32
C ALA A 181 -8.20 -28.14 0.06
N ASP A 182 -7.02 -28.79 0.04
CA ASP A 182 -6.12 -28.88 -1.12
C ASP A 182 -5.65 -27.53 -1.70
N GLN A 183 -5.55 -26.50 -0.84
CA GLN A 183 -5.05 -25.18 -1.21
C GLN A 183 -3.58 -25.03 -0.81
N VAL A 184 -2.80 -24.35 -1.67
CA VAL A 184 -1.39 -24.04 -1.38
C VAL A 184 -1.25 -23.21 -0.10
N ASN A 185 -2.18 -22.26 0.14
CA ASN A 185 -2.20 -21.33 1.27
C ASN A 185 -0.78 -20.87 1.67
N TYR A 186 -0.07 -20.20 0.76
CA TYR A 186 1.38 -19.96 0.91
C TYR A 186 1.73 -19.11 2.15
N TRP A 187 0.79 -18.28 2.61
CA TRP A 187 0.92 -17.48 3.84
C TRP A 187 0.93 -18.32 5.13
N SER A 188 0.64 -19.61 5.07
CA SER A 188 0.96 -20.55 6.18
C SER A 188 2.45 -20.54 6.56
N ASN A 189 3.33 -20.06 5.66
CA ASN A 189 4.75 -19.89 5.90
C ASN A 189 5.14 -18.59 6.63
N TYR A 190 4.17 -17.75 7.04
CA TYR A 190 4.42 -16.46 7.72
C TYR A 190 5.45 -16.55 8.85
N PRO A 191 5.42 -17.55 9.77
CA PRO A 191 6.42 -17.65 10.84
C PRO A 191 7.86 -17.78 10.33
N LYS A 192 8.06 -18.49 9.21
CA LYS A 192 9.40 -18.67 8.60
C LYS A 192 9.96 -17.33 8.11
N PHE A 193 9.11 -16.52 7.48
CA PHE A 193 9.49 -15.20 6.97
C PHE A 193 9.78 -14.23 8.12
N PHE A 194 8.92 -14.23 9.15
CA PHE A 194 9.09 -13.34 10.30
C PHE A 194 10.39 -13.61 11.06
N VAL A 195 10.65 -14.87 11.44
CA VAL A 195 11.90 -15.22 12.16
C VAL A 195 13.13 -14.89 11.31
N SER A 196 13.07 -15.16 10.00
CA SER A 196 14.17 -14.82 9.07
C SER A 196 14.41 -13.31 9.01
N LEU A 197 13.36 -12.49 9.02
CA LEU A 197 13.46 -11.03 9.09
C LEU A 197 14.10 -10.58 10.41
N MET A 198 13.69 -11.16 11.54
CA MET A 198 14.27 -10.84 12.86
C MET A 198 15.75 -11.18 12.92
N LYS A 199 16.17 -12.32 12.37
CA LYS A 199 17.59 -12.67 12.22
C LYS A 199 18.33 -11.69 11.32
N SER A 200 17.70 -11.18 10.26
CA SER A 200 18.30 -10.12 9.44
C SER A 200 18.45 -8.79 10.18
N PHE A 201 17.54 -8.44 11.09
CA PHE A 201 17.60 -7.19 11.85
C PHE A 201 18.59 -7.25 13.01
N TYR A 202 18.57 -8.35 13.76
CA TYR A 202 19.22 -8.42 15.07
C TYR A 202 20.36 -9.45 15.13
N GLY A 203 20.56 -10.26 14.09
CA GLY A 203 21.66 -11.23 14.02
C GLY A 203 21.64 -12.19 15.21
N ASP A 204 22.76 -12.26 15.92
CA ASP A 204 22.94 -13.12 17.09
C ASP A 204 22.08 -12.71 18.30
N ALA A 205 21.56 -11.49 18.33
CA ALA A 205 20.70 -11.03 19.42
C ALA A 205 19.26 -11.54 19.31
N ALA A 206 18.81 -11.98 18.13
CA ALA A 206 17.51 -12.64 17.97
C ALA A 206 17.66 -14.16 18.14
N GLN A 207 17.21 -14.69 19.26
CA GLN A 207 17.27 -16.12 19.60
C GLN A 207 15.90 -16.63 20.03
N LYS A 208 15.75 -17.95 20.18
CA LYS A 208 14.46 -18.54 20.56
C LYS A 208 14.04 -18.09 21.96
N GLU A 209 15.00 -17.95 22.88
CA GLU A 209 14.81 -17.66 24.30
C GLU A 209 14.23 -16.26 24.53
N ASN A 210 14.46 -15.31 23.61
CA ASN A 210 13.91 -13.96 23.66
C ASN A 210 12.87 -13.69 22.57
N ASN A 211 12.21 -14.73 22.07
CA ASN A 211 11.19 -14.64 21.02
C ASN A 211 11.67 -13.89 19.77
N TRP A 212 12.94 -14.10 19.41
CA TRP A 212 13.61 -13.46 18.28
C TRP A 212 13.65 -11.92 18.34
N GLY A 213 13.57 -11.34 19.54
CA GLY A 213 13.54 -9.89 19.72
C GLY A 213 12.19 -9.24 19.37
N TYR A 214 11.10 -10.02 19.38
CA TYR A 214 9.73 -9.55 19.09
C TYR A 214 9.38 -8.24 19.81
N ASP A 215 9.73 -8.13 21.09
CA ASP A 215 9.39 -6.96 21.92
C ASP A 215 10.19 -5.69 21.60
N TRP A 216 11.22 -5.78 20.75
CA TRP A 216 11.96 -4.61 20.28
C TRP A 216 11.25 -3.89 19.12
N LEU A 217 10.29 -4.56 18.47
CA LEU A 217 9.47 -3.93 17.44
C LEU A 217 8.45 -2.99 18.08
N PRO A 218 8.22 -1.80 17.49
CA PRO A 218 7.14 -0.93 17.94
C PRO A 218 5.80 -1.62 17.69
N LYS A 219 4.96 -1.64 18.72
CA LYS A 219 3.58 -2.14 18.63
C LYS A 219 2.63 -0.97 18.42
N TRP A 220 1.69 -1.10 17.48
CA TRP A 220 0.76 -0.02 17.15
C TRP A 220 -0.59 -0.20 17.85
N ASP A 221 -1.16 0.92 18.30
CA ASP A 221 -2.54 1.07 18.77
C ASP A 221 -3.49 1.36 17.60
N GLN A 222 -2.99 2.09 16.60
CA GLN A 222 -3.71 2.46 15.39
C GLN A 222 -2.78 2.70 14.21
N THR A 223 -3.33 2.81 13.01
CA THR A 223 -2.58 3.30 11.84
C THR A 223 -2.40 4.81 11.92
N TYR A 224 -1.17 5.28 11.68
CA TYR A 224 -0.79 6.68 11.60
C TYR A 224 -0.61 7.10 10.14
N ASP A 225 -1.72 7.18 9.41
CA ASP A 225 -1.72 7.71 8.04
C ASP A 225 -1.39 9.20 8.01
N VAL A 226 -1.02 9.72 6.84
CA VAL A 226 -0.52 11.09 6.71
C VAL A 226 -1.55 12.15 7.09
N ILE A 227 -2.85 11.92 6.87
CA ILE A 227 -3.89 12.89 7.21
C ILE A 227 -4.05 12.94 8.73
N LYS A 228 -4.16 11.77 9.37
CA LYS A 228 -4.20 11.68 10.84
C LYS A 228 -2.95 12.29 11.48
N TYR A 229 -1.77 11.98 10.95
CA TYR A 229 -0.51 12.49 11.49
C TYR A 229 -0.39 14.01 11.36
N PHE A 230 -0.92 14.60 10.29
CA PHE A 230 -0.96 16.06 10.12
C PHE A 230 -2.03 16.72 11.01
N ASN A 231 -3.13 16.03 11.32
CA ASN A 231 -4.07 16.50 12.35
C ASN A 231 -3.43 16.48 13.74
N MET A 232 -2.68 15.44 14.10
CA MET A 232 -1.87 15.42 15.33
C MET A 232 -0.82 16.53 15.36
N MET A 233 -0.19 16.83 14.22
CA MET A 233 0.77 17.95 14.09
C MET A 233 0.08 19.30 14.29
N ASP A 234 -1.14 19.46 13.78
CA ASP A 234 -1.97 20.64 14.00
C ASP A 234 -2.30 20.84 15.49
N GLU A 235 -2.53 19.75 16.21
CA GLU A 235 -2.75 19.73 17.66
C GLU A 235 -1.46 19.88 18.49
N GLY A 236 -0.30 20.08 17.85
CA GLY A 236 0.98 20.26 18.54
C GLY A 236 1.57 18.97 19.13
N LYS A 237 1.05 17.79 18.77
CA LYS A 237 1.49 16.47 19.25
C LYS A 237 2.71 15.93 18.50
N VAL A 238 3.19 16.62 17.47
CA VAL A 238 4.35 16.21 16.65
C VAL A 238 5.50 17.18 16.85
N THR A 239 6.60 16.70 17.43
CA THR A 239 7.78 17.53 17.74
C THR A 239 8.66 17.78 16.51
N GLY A 240 8.84 16.78 15.65
CA GLY A 240 9.68 16.92 14.47
C GLY A 240 9.33 15.96 13.34
N TYR A 241 9.77 16.29 12.14
CA TYR A 241 9.37 15.58 10.92
C TYR A 241 10.53 15.40 9.93
N PHE A 242 10.58 14.24 9.26
CA PHE A 242 11.58 13.90 8.24
C PHE A 242 10.91 13.80 6.87
N CYS A 243 11.35 14.65 5.94
CA CYS A 243 10.95 14.64 4.54
C CYS A 243 12.11 14.12 3.69
N GLN A 244 12.12 12.82 3.38
CA GLN A 244 13.16 12.19 2.56
C GLN A 244 12.64 11.96 1.13
N GLY A 245 13.10 12.77 0.18
CA GLY A 245 12.69 12.65 -1.23
C GLY A 245 11.18 12.76 -1.44
N PHE A 246 10.50 13.53 -0.59
CA PHE A 246 9.06 13.73 -0.57
C PHE A 246 8.75 15.20 -0.24
N ASN A 247 7.80 15.80 -0.95
CA ASN A 247 7.48 17.23 -0.88
C ASN A 247 6.02 17.47 -0.45
N PRO A 248 5.67 17.31 0.83
CA PRO A 248 4.29 17.37 1.30
C PRO A 248 3.60 18.71 1.03
N VAL A 249 4.32 19.84 1.03
CA VAL A 249 3.71 21.16 0.73
C VAL A 249 3.09 21.22 -0.68
N ALA A 250 3.64 20.45 -1.63
CA ALA A 250 3.11 20.40 -2.99
C ALA A 250 2.15 19.23 -3.23
N SER A 251 2.31 18.11 -2.51
CA SER A 251 1.63 16.85 -2.83
C SER A 251 0.49 16.47 -1.89
N PHE A 252 0.42 17.03 -0.68
CA PHE A 252 -0.67 16.75 0.24
C PHE A 252 -1.89 17.66 -0.03
N PRO A 253 -3.11 17.18 0.27
CA PRO A 253 -4.30 18.00 0.14
C PRO A 253 -4.28 19.16 1.14
N ASP A 254 -4.98 20.24 0.79
CA ASP A 254 -5.05 21.47 1.60
C ASP A 254 -3.66 22.02 2.01
N LYS A 255 -2.98 22.58 1.01
CA LYS A 255 -1.65 23.19 1.17
C LYS A 255 -1.58 24.19 2.32
N ASN A 256 -2.63 24.99 2.53
CA ASN A 256 -2.62 26.03 3.56
C ASN A 256 -2.59 25.39 4.96
N LYS A 257 -3.42 24.38 5.19
CA LYS A 257 -3.36 23.59 6.42
C LYS A 257 -2.03 22.86 6.57
N VAL A 258 -1.50 22.26 5.51
CA VAL A 258 -0.18 21.60 5.51
C VAL A 258 0.92 22.55 5.98
N VAL A 259 0.97 23.78 5.44
CA VAL A 259 1.95 24.78 5.87
C VAL A 259 1.74 25.20 7.33
N SER A 260 0.49 25.38 7.77
CA SER A 260 0.15 25.67 9.17
C SER A 260 0.66 24.58 10.11
N CYS A 261 0.37 23.31 9.82
CA CYS A 261 0.87 22.16 10.58
C CYS A 261 2.40 22.15 10.67
N LEU A 262 3.10 22.29 9.54
CA LEU A 262 4.57 22.25 9.51
C LEU A 262 5.19 23.39 10.32
N SER A 263 4.55 24.55 10.42
CA SER A 263 5.05 25.68 11.22
C SER A 263 5.08 25.40 12.73
N LYS A 264 4.29 24.43 13.21
CA LYS A 264 4.21 24.01 14.62
C LYS A 264 5.34 23.06 15.04
N LEU A 265 6.09 22.50 14.09
CA LEU A 265 7.22 21.61 14.37
C LEU A 265 8.38 22.35 15.05
N LYS A 266 8.99 21.71 16.05
CA LYS A 266 10.24 22.19 16.67
C LYS A 266 11.44 22.03 15.74
N TYR A 267 11.46 20.95 14.96
CA TYR A 267 12.49 20.75 13.93
C TYR A 267 11.94 20.01 12.71
N MET A 268 12.45 20.37 11.54
CA MET A 268 12.17 19.64 10.29
C MET A 268 13.47 19.31 9.58
N VAL A 269 13.55 18.06 9.10
CA VAL A 269 14.71 17.56 8.35
C VAL A 269 14.28 17.25 6.93
N VAL A 270 14.84 17.96 5.96
CA VAL A 270 14.63 17.68 4.54
C VAL A 270 15.89 17.05 3.95
N ILE A 271 15.73 15.89 3.32
CA ILE A 271 16.80 15.18 2.62
C ILE A 271 16.36 15.02 1.17
N ASP A 272 16.87 15.90 0.30
CA ASP A 272 16.44 15.97 -1.09
C ASP A 272 17.61 16.37 -2.01
N PRO A 273 17.68 15.84 -3.25
CA PRO A 273 18.66 16.34 -4.22
C PRO A 273 18.42 17.78 -4.69
N LEU A 274 17.20 18.29 -4.55
CA LEU A 274 16.79 19.61 -5.02
C LEU A 274 16.30 20.48 -3.87
N VAL A 275 16.13 21.77 -4.16
CA VAL A 275 15.34 22.67 -3.30
C VAL A 275 13.87 22.32 -3.53
N THR A 276 13.10 22.21 -2.45
CA THR A 276 11.67 21.92 -2.49
C THR A 276 10.89 22.98 -1.70
N GLU A 277 9.62 23.18 -2.02
CA GLU A 277 8.70 24.07 -1.29
C GLU A 277 8.66 23.70 0.21
N THR A 278 8.72 22.40 0.52
CA THR A 278 8.81 21.93 1.91
C THR A 278 10.11 22.37 2.59
N SER A 279 11.24 22.43 1.87
CA SER A 279 12.51 22.89 2.45
C SER A 279 12.55 24.39 2.75
N THR A 280 11.65 25.16 2.15
CA THR A 280 11.59 26.62 2.28
C THR A 280 10.36 27.12 3.02
N SER A 281 9.40 26.25 3.36
CA SER A 281 8.16 26.61 4.07
C SER A 281 8.40 27.21 5.46
N GLY A 282 9.48 26.82 6.14
CA GLY A 282 9.87 27.35 7.45
C GLY A 282 10.57 28.72 7.41
N ARG A 283 10.80 29.35 6.25
CA ARG A 283 11.48 30.66 6.18
C ARG A 283 10.66 31.83 6.74
N THR A 284 9.38 31.62 7.03
CA THR A 284 8.48 32.64 7.59
C THR A 284 8.21 32.48 9.10
N THR A 285 8.65 31.39 9.75
CA THR A 285 8.37 31.13 11.18
C THR A 285 9.57 30.46 11.88
N ALA A 286 9.64 30.54 13.22
CA ALA A 286 10.80 30.20 14.06
C ALA A 286 11.31 28.73 14.03
N SER A 287 10.83 27.89 13.11
CA SER A 287 11.23 26.47 13.00
C SER A 287 12.58 26.31 12.30
N ARG A 288 13.52 25.60 12.95
CA ARG A 288 14.84 25.30 12.36
C ARG A 288 14.69 24.18 11.32
N THR A 289 14.62 24.56 10.04
CA THR A 289 14.67 23.61 8.93
C THR A 289 16.11 23.29 8.55
N MET A 290 16.51 22.02 8.64
CA MET A 290 17.80 21.56 8.16
C MET A 290 17.65 20.86 6.81
N SER A 291 18.11 21.53 5.74
CA SER A 291 18.10 21.00 4.37
C SER A 291 19.46 20.39 4.03
N ILE A 292 19.47 19.13 3.60
CA ILE A 292 20.67 18.42 3.13
C ILE A 292 20.53 18.18 1.63
N ARG A 293 21.35 18.89 0.83
CA ARG A 293 21.43 18.74 -0.63
C ARG A 293 22.13 17.45 -1.04
N ARG A 294 21.75 16.90 -2.19
CA ARG A 294 22.29 15.62 -2.69
C ARG A 294 22.47 15.55 -4.21
N LEU A 295 23.51 14.86 -4.65
CA LEU A 295 23.62 14.25 -5.98
C LEU A 295 24.32 12.88 -5.89
N PHE A 296 24.15 12.09 -6.93
CA PHE A 296 24.25 10.63 -6.93
C PHE A 296 25.68 10.07 -6.96
N ARG A 297 25.98 9.16 -6.02
CA ARG A 297 26.95 8.06 -6.22
C ARG A 297 26.52 6.89 -5.35
N LEU A 298 25.98 5.83 -5.96
CA LEU A 298 25.71 4.52 -5.37
C LEU A 298 25.44 3.51 -6.49
N ARG A 299 25.84 2.24 -6.31
CA ARG A 299 25.15 1.13 -6.97
C ARG A 299 23.83 0.95 -6.23
N TYR A 300 22.72 0.95 -6.94
CA TYR A 300 21.40 0.80 -6.34
C TYR A 300 20.49 -0.05 -7.23
N SER A 301 19.47 -0.62 -6.62
CA SER A 301 18.43 -1.37 -7.33
C SER A 301 17.11 -0.62 -7.22
N VAL A 302 16.33 -0.64 -8.30
CA VAL A 302 14.97 -0.12 -8.37
C VAL A 302 14.05 -1.23 -8.84
N CYS A 303 12.92 -1.39 -8.16
CA CYS A 303 11.85 -2.31 -8.54
C CYS A 303 10.89 -1.57 -9.49
N LEU A 304 11.07 -1.82 -10.80
CA LEU A 304 10.20 -1.30 -11.86
C LEU A 304 8.99 -2.22 -12.04
N ARG A 305 7.98 -1.76 -12.79
CA ARG A 305 6.92 -2.66 -13.29
C ARG A 305 7.51 -3.76 -14.19
N PRO A 306 7.04 -5.02 -14.11
CA PRO A 306 6.03 -5.59 -13.21
C PRO A 306 6.68 -6.32 -12.01
N ALA A 307 7.34 -5.59 -11.11
CA ALA A 307 8.21 -6.12 -10.05
C ALA A 307 9.59 -6.63 -10.52
N LEU A 308 10.14 -5.98 -11.55
CA LEU A 308 11.49 -6.27 -12.03
C LEU A 308 12.52 -5.46 -11.25
N LEU A 309 13.37 -6.15 -10.47
CA LEU A 309 14.48 -5.54 -9.74
C LEU A 309 15.66 -5.28 -10.68
N LYS A 310 15.82 -4.04 -11.17
CA LYS A 310 16.95 -3.65 -12.02
C LYS A 310 18.08 -3.03 -11.21
N LYS A 311 19.30 -3.56 -11.37
CA LYS A 311 20.54 -2.94 -10.89
C LYS A 311 20.96 -1.81 -11.82
N MET A 312 21.27 -0.64 -11.27
CA MET A 312 21.81 0.49 -12.01
C MET A 312 23.18 0.90 -11.47
N VAL A 313 24.07 1.31 -12.37
CA VAL A 313 25.40 1.83 -12.06
C VAL A 313 25.48 3.26 -12.61
N LEU A 314 25.85 4.22 -11.75
CA LEU A 314 26.05 5.60 -12.17
C LEU A 314 27.55 5.93 -12.26
N SER A 315 27.94 6.62 -13.33
CA SER A 315 29.34 6.93 -13.67
C SER A 315 29.82 8.33 -13.26
N LEU A 316 28.97 9.17 -12.67
CA LEU A 316 29.31 10.57 -12.33
C LEU A 316 29.61 10.76 -10.83
N THR A 317 30.49 11.71 -10.53
CA THR A 317 30.82 12.13 -9.15
C THR A 317 29.75 13.08 -8.58
N PRO A 318 29.44 13.02 -7.27
CA PRO A 318 28.53 13.98 -6.64
C PRO A 318 29.10 15.39 -6.68
N VAL A 319 28.23 16.39 -6.82
CA VAL A 319 28.56 17.79 -6.59
C VAL A 319 29.07 17.98 -5.15
N ALA A 320 30.05 18.86 -4.95
CA ALA A 320 30.67 19.11 -3.64
C ALA A 320 29.63 19.31 -2.52
N GLY A 321 29.89 18.71 -1.35
CA GLY A 321 28.99 18.76 -0.17
C GLY A 321 27.83 17.75 -0.17
N CYS A 322 27.58 17.04 -1.27
CA CYS A 322 26.50 16.05 -1.36
C CYS A 322 26.92 14.63 -0.91
N SER A 323 26.02 13.85 -0.32
CA SER A 323 26.32 12.46 0.12
C SER A 323 25.16 11.48 -0.06
N GLY A 324 25.45 10.16 -0.09
CA GLY A 324 24.43 9.11 -0.21
C GLY A 324 23.42 9.05 0.98
N THR A 325 22.14 8.72 0.79
CA THR A 325 21.10 8.71 1.84
C THR A 325 21.40 7.69 2.91
N GLY A 326 21.93 6.52 2.55
CA GLY A 326 22.38 5.56 3.56
C GLY A 326 23.62 6.06 4.31
N LYS A 327 24.51 6.85 3.68
CA LYS A 327 25.60 7.52 4.41
C LYS A 327 25.06 8.58 5.38
N VAL A 328 24.08 9.38 4.98
CA VAL A 328 23.43 10.37 5.86
C VAL A 328 22.71 9.68 7.02
N ARG A 329 21.90 8.64 6.71
CA ARG A 329 21.16 7.85 7.71
C ARG A 329 22.12 7.16 8.68
N MET A 330 23.16 6.50 8.18
CA MET A 330 24.19 5.86 9.02
C MET A 330 24.93 6.87 9.90
N ARG A 331 25.33 8.04 9.37
CA ARG A 331 26.02 9.06 10.16
C ARG A 331 25.14 9.61 11.27
N ARG A 332 23.85 9.81 11.02
CA ARG A 332 22.91 10.26 12.06
C ARG A 332 22.60 9.17 13.06
N ALA A 333 22.32 7.95 12.60
CA ALA A 333 22.11 6.80 13.48
C ALA A 333 23.30 6.66 14.45
N LYS A 334 24.54 6.61 13.94
CA LYS A 334 25.77 6.55 14.75
C LYS A 334 26.02 7.74 15.70
N ARG A 335 25.39 8.89 15.47
CA ARG A 335 25.49 10.05 16.37
C ARG A 335 24.45 10.02 17.48
N VAL A 336 23.29 9.41 17.22
CA VAL A 336 22.23 9.18 18.21
C VAL A 336 22.55 7.94 19.05
N THR A 337 23.14 6.92 18.43
CA THR A 337 23.58 5.68 19.06
C THR A 337 25.12 5.66 19.08
N THR A 338 25.74 5.94 20.22
CA THR A 338 27.20 5.74 20.42
C THR A 338 27.65 4.27 20.26
N ALA A 339 26.78 3.35 19.82
CA ALA A 339 27.10 1.96 19.49
C ALA A 339 26.97 1.68 17.97
N LYS A 340 27.97 0.99 17.42
CA LYS A 340 28.05 0.53 16.02
C LYS A 340 26.92 -0.45 15.69
N PHE A 341 25.90 -0.07 14.93
CA PHE A 341 25.12 -1.01 14.11
C PHE A 341 24.49 -0.30 12.89
N TRP A 342 24.13 -1.09 11.87
CA TRP A 342 23.53 -0.76 10.57
C TRP A 342 24.50 -0.35 9.43
N ARG A 343 24.81 -1.32 8.55
CA ARG A 343 25.05 -1.08 7.11
C ARG A 343 23.74 -1.41 6.39
N VAL A 344 22.92 -0.40 6.08
CA VAL A 344 21.81 -0.56 5.14
C VAL A 344 22.15 0.08 3.81
N SER A 345 22.06 -0.75 2.78
CA SER A 345 22.14 -0.37 1.38
C SER A 345 21.11 0.71 1.09
N THR A 346 21.59 1.77 0.45
CA THR A 346 20.82 3.00 0.23
C THR A 346 19.84 2.84 -0.92
N ILE A 347 18.56 3.18 -0.70
CA ILE A 347 17.52 3.25 -1.72
C ILE A 347 17.02 4.71 -1.82
N ILE A 348 16.73 5.19 -3.03
CA ILE A 348 16.17 6.53 -3.28
C ILE A 348 15.28 6.49 -4.51
N CYS A 349 14.24 7.32 -4.44
CA CYS A 349 13.42 7.80 -5.55
C CYS A 349 14.27 8.35 -6.71
N ALA A 350 14.03 7.84 -7.92
CA ALA A 350 14.54 8.42 -9.16
C ALA A 350 13.36 9.03 -9.93
N SER A 351 13.31 10.36 -10.04
CA SER A 351 12.47 11.04 -11.03
C SER A 351 13.28 12.18 -11.64
N CYS A 352 13.20 12.26 -12.97
CA CYS A 352 13.85 13.21 -13.89
C CYS A 352 15.28 12.90 -14.34
N THR A 353 15.39 12.15 -15.44
CA THR A 353 16.47 12.32 -16.43
C THR A 353 15.84 12.58 -17.80
N ARG A 354 16.10 13.75 -18.38
CA ARG A 354 15.80 14.02 -19.80
C ARG A 354 16.58 13.02 -20.67
N PRO A 355 15.99 12.43 -21.71
CA PRO A 355 16.74 11.56 -22.62
C PRO A 355 17.79 12.37 -23.36
N LYS A 356 19.06 11.98 -23.27
CA LYS A 356 20.03 12.31 -24.31
C LYS A 356 19.81 11.33 -25.45
N VAL A 357 19.37 11.85 -26.59
CA VAL A 357 19.42 11.16 -27.88
C VAL A 357 20.88 10.80 -28.14
N VAL A 358 21.19 9.52 -28.15
CA VAL A 358 22.42 9.01 -28.77
C VAL A 358 22.00 8.62 -30.18
N LYS A 359 22.44 9.39 -31.18
CA LYS A 359 22.31 8.99 -32.59
C LYS A 359 23.09 7.68 -32.80
N ALA A 360 22.52 6.82 -33.64
CA ALA A 360 23.00 5.49 -34.00
C ALA A 360 24.48 5.46 -34.39
#